data_AF-A0A838WP54-F1
#
_entry.id   AF-A0A838WP54-F1
#
_cell.length_a   1.000
_cell.length_b   1.000
_cell.length_c   1.000
_cell.angle_alpha   90.00
_cell.angle_beta   90.00
_cell.angle_gamma   90.00
#
_symmetry.space_group_name_H-M   'P 1'
#
loop_
_entity.id
_entity.type
_entity.pdbx_description
1 polymer ?
#
loop_
_entity_poly.entity_id
_entity_poly.type
_entity_poly.pdbx_seq_one_letter_code
_entity_poly.pdbx_strand_id
1 'polypeptide(L)'
;DPTADTTPESDETVIFTLASGTGYTIGTTSGVTGTITNDDTQVTLTVSPSTVTEDGPQNLFYVFSRTGDVTNSLTVNFNVSGSATLNDDYVQRGA
;
A
#
# COMPACT_ATOMS: atom_id res chain seq x y z
N ASP A 1 -4.06 4.97 -22.98
CA ASP A 1 -4.53 5.38 -21.65
C ASP A 1 -4.41 4.21 -20.69
N PRO A 2 -3.70 4.37 -19.55
CA PRO A 2 -3.71 3.37 -18.50
C PRO A 2 -5.14 3.23 -17.95
N THR A 3 -5.46 2.05 -17.43
CA THR A 3 -6.74 1.81 -16.76
C THR A 3 -6.53 2.07 -15.27
N ALA A 4 -7.30 2.97 -14.68
CA ALA A 4 -7.25 3.21 -13.24
C ALA A 4 -8.01 2.11 -12.49
N ASP A 5 -7.45 1.66 -11.37
CA ASP A 5 -8.18 0.83 -10.41
C ASP A 5 -7.84 1.17 -8.95
N THR A 6 -7.86 0.19 -8.04
CA THR A 6 -7.62 0.36 -6.60
C THR A 6 -6.71 -0.72 -6.02
N THR A 7 -6.04 -1.50 -6.87
CA THR A 7 -5.26 -2.66 -6.52
C THR A 7 -3.80 -2.25 -6.47
N PRO A 8 -3.17 -2.21 -5.28
CA PRO A 8 -1.77 -1.82 -5.21
C PRO A 8 -0.90 -2.80 -5.98
N GLU A 9 -0.17 -2.26 -6.94
CA GLU A 9 0.74 -2.96 -7.82
C GLU A 9 2.09 -2.23 -7.94
N SER A 10 2.99 -2.76 -8.77
CA SER A 10 4.26 -2.11 -9.07
C SER A 10 4.13 -1.23 -10.31
N ASP A 11 5.03 -0.26 -10.47
CA ASP A 11 5.11 0.51 -11.71
C ASP A 11 5.29 -0.41 -12.93
N GLU A 12 4.53 -0.14 -13.99
CA GLU A 12 4.52 -0.94 -15.21
C GLU A 12 5.11 -0.14 -16.39
N THR A 13 5.52 -0.84 -17.45
CA THR A 13 6.09 -0.18 -18.64
C THR A 13 5.41 -0.61 -19.93
N VAL A 14 5.29 0.32 -20.86
CA VAL A 14 4.83 0.10 -22.22
C VAL A 14 5.93 0.52 -23.18
N ILE A 15 6.35 -0.38 -24.05
CA ILE A 15 7.43 -0.13 -25.01
C ILE A 15 6.85 -0.11 -26.43
N PHE A 16 7.07 0.99 -27.14
CA PHE A 16 6.71 1.13 -28.56
C PHE A 16 7.96 1.07 -29.44
N THR A 17 7.94 0.20 -30.43
CA THR A 17 9.03 0.02 -31.39
C THR A 17 8.51 0.23 -32.81
N LEU A 18 9.23 1.01 -33.61
CA LEU A 18 8.92 1.14 -35.03
C LEU A 18 9.29 -0.17 -35.75
N ALA A 19 8.32 -0.75 -36.44
CA ALA A 19 8.57 -1.88 -37.32
C ALA A 19 9.20 -1.41 -38.63
N SER A 20 9.96 -2.30 -39.29
CA SER A 20 10.45 -2.04 -40.64
C SER A 20 9.31 -2.01 -41.66
N GLY A 21 9.48 -1.20 -42.71
CA GLY A 21 8.48 -1.05 -43.77
C GLY A 21 9.04 -0.40 -45.03
N THR A 22 8.17 -0.16 -46.01
CA THR A 22 8.51 0.53 -47.25
C THR A 22 8.07 2.00 -47.20
N GLY A 23 8.79 2.88 -47.90
CA GLY A 23 8.45 4.30 -47.99
C GLY A 23 8.96 5.20 -46.86
N TYR A 24 9.71 4.66 -45.88
CA TYR A 24 10.36 5.42 -44.82
C TYR A 24 11.63 4.73 -44.31
N THR A 25 12.49 5.48 -43.63
CA THR A 25 13.63 4.97 -42.86
C THR A 25 13.35 5.15 -41.37
N ILE A 26 13.81 4.22 -40.54
CA ILE A 26 13.65 4.29 -39.08
C ILE A 26 14.77 5.14 -38.49
N GLY A 27 14.43 6.24 -37.81
CA GLY A 27 15.38 7.09 -37.11
C GLY A 27 15.65 6.68 -35.65
N THR A 28 14.63 6.18 -34.96
CA THR A 28 14.73 5.67 -33.57
C THR A 28 14.74 4.15 -33.59
N THR A 29 15.92 3.58 -33.49
CA THR A 29 16.14 2.13 -33.63
C THR A 29 15.88 1.35 -32.34
N SER A 30 15.92 2.02 -31.19
CA SER A 30 15.48 1.46 -29.91
C SER A 30 14.01 1.78 -29.64
N GLY A 31 13.31 0.87 -28.98
CA GLY A 31 11.95 1.12 -28.51
C GLY A 31 11.91 2.30 -27.53
N VAL A 32 10.83 3.07 -27.59
CA VAL A 32 10.55 4.15 -26.64
C VAL A 32 9.68 3.60 -25.51
N THR A 33 10.10 3.86 -24.26
CA THR A 33 9.44 3.35 -23.06
C THR A 33 8.61 4.45 -22.42
N GLY A 34 7.33 4.16 -22.17
CA GLY A 34 6.50 4.87 -21.20
C GLY A 34 6.36 4.05 -19.92
N THR A 35 6.21 4.74 -18.78
CA THR A 35 5.99 4.12 -17.47
C THR A 35 4.61 4.53 -16.94
N ILE A 36 3.88 3.57 -16.40
CA ILE A 36 2.64 3.76 -15.67
C ILE A 36 3.00 3.59 -14.20
N THR A 37 2.91 4.67 -13.42
CA THR A 37 3.24 4.65 -11.99
C THR A 37 2.02 4.23 -11.18
N ASN A 38 2.19 3.33 -10.21
CA ASN A 38 1.12 2.92 -9.30
C ASN A 38 0.78 4.08 -8.35
N ASP A 39 -0.48 4.51 -8.34
CA ASP A 39 -1.04 5.51 -7.41
C ASP A 39 -1.97 4.91 -6.34
N ASP A 40 -2.03 3.58 -6.26
CA ASP A 40 -2.87 2.88 -5.29
C ASP A 40 -2.21 2.68 -3.94
N THR A 41 -3.02 2.85 -2.88
CA THR A 41 -2.62 2.76 -1.47
C THR A 41 -3.26 1.55 -0.81
N GLN A 42 -2.51 0.82 0.03
CA GLN A 42 -3.05 -0.23 0.91
C GLN A 42 -2.62 -0.03 2.36
N VAL A 43 -3.53 -0.36 3.29
CA VAL A 43 -3.27 -0.35 4.73
C VAL A 43 -3.51 -1.75 5.28
N THR A 44 -2.57 -2.23 6.10
CA THR A 44 -2.70 -3.47 6.87
C THR A 44 -2.57 -3.18 8.35
N LEU A 45 -3.17 -4.03 9.18
CA LEU A 45 -3.12 -3.94 10.65
C LEU A 45 -2.68 -5.28 11.21
N THR A 46 -1.65 -5.25 12.06
CA THR A 46 -1.15 -6.43 12.76
C THR A 46 -1.09 -6.17 14.26
N VAL A 47 -1.08 -7.25 15.05
CA VAL A 47 -0.91 -7.19 16.50
C VAL A 47 0.22 -8.13 16.93
N SER A 48 1.11 -7.66 17.79
CA SER A 48 2.17 -8.47 18.38
C SER A 48 2.56 -7.97 19.78
N PRO A 49 2.63 -8.83 20.81
CA PRO A 49 2.19 -10.23 20.81
C PRO A 49 0.66 -10.35 20.58
N SER A 50 0.19 -11.54 20.20
CA SER A 50 -1.26 -11.79 19.99
C SER A 50 -2.03 -12.06 21.28
N THR A 51 -1.33 -12.36 22.37
CA THR A 51 -1.88 -12.56 23.70
C THR A 51 -0.94 -12.00 24.76
N VAL A 52 -1.52 -11.51 25.85
CA VAL A 52 -0.81 -11.09 27.06
C VAL A 52 -1.58 -11.60 28.28
N THR A 53 -0.88 -11.77 29.40
CA THR A 53 -1.55 -11.98 30.69
C THR A 53 -1.97 -10.63 31.25
N GLU A 54 -3.13 -10.56 31.90
CA GLU A 54 -3.72 -9.33 32.45
C GLU A 54 -2.73 -8.55 33.34
N ASP A 55 -2.09 -9.22 34.30
CA ASP A 55 -1.08 -8.62 35.19
C ASP A 55 0.37 -8.80 34.67
N GLY A 56 0.51 -9.03 33.37
CA GLY A 56 1.80 -9.26 32.73
C GLY A 56 2.60 -7.98 32.47
N PRO A 57 3.92 -8.09 32.25
CA PRO A 57 4.73 -6.93 31.87
C PRO A 57 4.60 -6.52 30.39
N GLN A 58 3.89 -7.32 29.58
CA GLN A 58 3.76 -7.11 28.12
C GLN A 58 2.42 -6.45 27.78
N ASN A 59 2.44 -5.57 26.78
CA ASN A 59 1.23 -4.96 26.19
C ASN A 59 0.99 -5.53 24.80
N LEU A 60 -0.25 -5.43 24.31
CA LEU A 60 -0.56 -5.64 22.89
C LEU A 60 -0.11 -4.40 22.09
N PHE A 61 0.71 -4.61 21.06
CA PHE A 61 1.07 -3.54 20.13
C PHE A 61 0.38 -3.75 18.80
N TYR A 62 -0.39 -2.74 18.38
CA TYR A 62 -1.06 -2.70 17.09
C TYR A 62 -0.25 -1.84 16.12
N VAL A 63 0.09 -2.39 14.98
CA VAL A 63 0.91 -1.73 13.95
C VAL A 63 0.09 -1.60 12.67
N PHE A 64 -0.17 -0.36 12.29
CA PHE A 64 -0.71 -0.01 10.97
C PHE A 64 0.45 0.17 10.00
N SER A 65 0.40 -0.54 8.88
CA SER A 65 1.39 -0.44 7.80
C SER A 65 0.71 0.04 6.54
N ARG A 66 1.26 1.08 5.91
CA ARG A 66 0.82 1.58 4.61
C ARG A 66 1.84 1.18 3.53
N THR A 67 1.36 0.64 2.42
CA THR A 67 2.14 0.26 1.24
C THR A 67 1.51 0.83 -0.04
N GLY A 68 2.22 0.75 -1.16
CA GLY A 68 1.82 1.40 -2.42
C GLY A 68 2.16 2.89 -2.38
N ASP A 69 1.24 3.73 -2.84
CA ASP A 69 1.40 5.18 -2.77
C ASP A 69 1.39 5.70 -1.33
N VAL A 70 2.42 6.47 -0.98
CA VAL A 70 2.61 7.12 0.33
C VAL A 70 2.79 8.64 0.21
N THR A 71 2.63 9.20 -0.99
CA THR A 71 2.90 10.61 -1.27
C THR A 71 1.95 11.56 -0.53
N ASN A 72 0.66 11.21 -0.49
CA ASN A 72 -0.37 12.02 0.14
C ASN A 72 -0.68 11.57 1.57
N SER A 73 -1.06 12.50 2.45
CA SER A 73 -1.52 12.16 3.79
C SER A 73 -2.77 11.28 3.74
N LEU A 74 -2.85 10.26 4.61
CA LEU A 74 -3.99 9.35 4.72
C LEU A 74 -4.50 9.33 6.15
N THR A 75 -5.82 9.49 6.32
CA THR A 75 -6.50 9.22 7.60
C THR A 75 -6.99 7.77 7.60
N VAL A 76 -6.56 6.99 8.59
CA VAL A 76 -7.01 5.61 8.78
C VAL A 76 -8.00 5.56 9.94
N ASN A 77 -9.24 5.20 9.64
CA ASN A 77 -10.28 5.02 10.65
C ASN A 77 -10.25 3.57 11.18
N PHE A 78 -10.40 3.40 12.49
CA PHE A 78 -10.48 2.09 13.13
C PHE A 78 -11.51 2.10 14.27
N ASN A 79 -11.97 0.92 14.64
CA ASN A 79 -12.86 0.71 15.79
C ASN A 79 -12.24 -0.32 16.72
N VAL A 80 -12.46 -0.17 18.02
CA VAL A 80 -12.05 -1.14 19.05
C VAL A 80 -13.31 -1.73 19.67
N SER A 81 -13.38 -3.05 19.75
CA SER A 81 -14.53 -3.80 20.29
C SER A 81 -14.06 -5.13 20.86
N GLY A 82 -14.86 -5.76 21.73
CA GLY A 82 -14.57 -7.05 22.34
C GLY A 82 -15.32 -7.23 23.65
N SER A 83 -14.97 -8.27 24.42
CA SER A 83 -15.49 -8.46 25.79
C SER A 83 -14.76 -7.61 26.84
N ALA A 84 -13.56 -7.13 26.53
CA ALA A 84 -12.79 -6.27 27.41
C ALA A 84 -13.33 -4.83 27.37
N THR A 85 -13.40 -4.18 28.53
CA THR A 85 -13.96 -2.85 28.75
C THR A 85 -12.84 -1.81 28.81
N LEU A 86 -12.95 -0.74 28.01
CA LEU A 86 -11.99 0.36 28.00
C LEU A 86 -12.01 1.10 29.35
N ASN A 87 -10.82 1.34 29.91
CA ASN A 87 -10.54 1.91 31.23
C ASN A 87 -10.78 1.00 32.44
N ASP A 88 -11.32 -0.21 32.25
CA ASP A 88 -11.35 -1.24 33.29
C ASP A 88 -10.30 -2.32 33.01
N ASP A 89 -10.37 -2.94 31.82
CA ASP A 89 -9.48 -4.06 31.43
C ASP A 89 -8.25 -3.60 30.63
N TYR A 90 -8.35 -2.46 29.94
CA TYR A 90 -7.24 -1.91 29.15
C TYR A 90 -7.34 -0.40 28.99
N VAL A 91 -6.20 0.23 28.69
CA VAL A 91 -6.12 1.63 28.25
C VAL A 91 -5.48 1.69 26.88
N GLN A 92 -6.03 2.53 26.00
CA GLN A 92 -5.47 2.77 24.68
C GLN A 92 -4.43 3.90 24.74
N ARG A 93 -3.31 3.74 24.03
CA ARG A 93 -2.25 4.74 23.90
C ARG A 93 -1.73 4.80 22.47
N GLY A 94 -1.48 6.01 21.97
CA GLY A 94 -0.76 6.23 20.71
C GLY A 94 -1.63 6.26 19.44
N ALA A 95 -2.94 6.42 19.57
CA ALA A 95 -3.83 6.72 18.45
C ALA A 95 -4.69 7.94 18.79
#